data_AF-A0A1G6NJZ7-F1
#
_entry.id   AF-A0A1G6NJZ7-F1
#
_cell.length_a   1.000
_cell.length_b   1.000
_cell.length_c   1.000
_cell.angle_alpha   90.00
_cell.angle_beta   90.00
_cell.angle_gamma   90.00
#
_symmetry.space_group_name_H-M   'P 1'
#
loop_
_entity.id
_entity.type
_entity.pdbx_description
1 polymer ?
#
loop_
_entity_poly.entity_id
_entity_poly.type
_entity_poly.pdbx_seq_one_letter_code
_entity_poly.pdbx_strand_id
1 'polypeptide(L)'
;MYRLDSWAWLLLETANMAALATLMGAGAAVLLAFPAARNLGAGRILCPAARRLLEAMRTVPEIVFALILVWAFGVGPLAGILAIALHTAGACGKLFAEAIENTGLGAWAGVRSAGGTWMQACRFAILPQVAPNLLSYALLRFEINLRSASVIGFVGAGGIGEELYKVIAFNYYEEISAILLLVILAVCAIDLLSERLRHRVIGAMA
;
A
#
# COMPACT_ATOMS: atom_id res chain seq x y z
N MET A 1 33.47 -3.37 -13.99
CA MET A 1 32.89 -2.07 -14.41
C MET A 1 31.50 -2.01 -13.81
N TYR A 2 31.29 -1.22 -12.74
CA TYR A 2 30.06 -1.28 -11.95
C TYR A 2 28.84 -0.88 -12.77
N ARG A 3 27.80 -1.74 -12.78
CA ARG A 3 26.53 -1.57 -13.53
C ARG A 3 25.58 -0.60 -12.82
N LEU A 4 26.09 0.55 -12.39
CA LEU A 4 25.35 1.53 -11.58
C LEU A 4 24.09 2.04 -12.30
N ASP A 5 24.16 2.18 -13.61
CA ASP A 5 23.05 2.49 -14.50
C ASP A 5 21.95 1.43 -14.45
N SER A 6 22.32 0.15 -14.51
CA SER A 6 21.38 -0.97 -14.39
C SER A 6 20.73 -1.02 -13.01
N TRP A 7 21.51 -0.81 -11.94
CA TRP A 7 20.99 -0.84 -10.57
C TRP A 7 20.08 0.35 -10.27
N ALA A 8 20.39 1.53 -10.79
CA ALA A 8 19.52 2.69 -10.68
C ALA A 8 18.16 2.46 -11.37
N TRP A 9 18.18 1.78 -12.53
CA TRP A 9 16.94 1.38 -13.21
C TRP A 9 16.14 0.36 -12.39
N LEU A 10 16.80 -0.65 -11.83
CA LEU A 10 16.14 -1.67 -10.98
C LEU A 10 15.57 -1.07 -9.69
N LEU A 11 16.22 -0.07 -9.10
CA LEU A 11 15.67 0.69 -7.98
C LEU A 11 14.40 1.45 -8.39
N LEU A 12 14.41 2.08 -9.56
CA LEU A 12 13.24 2.78 -10.09
C LEU A 12 12.09 1.80 -10.36
N GLU A 13 12.40 0.61 -10.88
CA GLU A 13 11.44 -0.47 -11.04
C GLU A 13 10.82 -0.88 -9.70
N THR A 14 11.63 -1.12 -8.67
CA THR A 14 11.16 -1.43 -7.31
C THR A 14 10.29 -0.30 -6.74
N ALA A 15 10.67 0.96 -6.95
CA ALA A 15 9.87 2.12 -6.54
C ALA A 15 8.53 2.20 -7.27
N ASN A 16 8.51 1.94 -8.58
CA ASN A 16 7.29 1.90 -9.38
C ASN A 16 6.38 0.74 -8.96
N MET A 17 6.94 -0.43 -8.65
CA MET A 17 6.18 -1.56 -8.12
C MET A 17 5.48 -1.17 -6.81
N ALA A 18 6.21 -0.56 -5.88
CA ALA A 18 5.65 -0.09 -4.61
C ALA A 18 4.59 0.99 -4.81
N ALA A 19 4.79 1.93 -5.74
CA ALA A 19 3.84 3.00 -6.05
C ALA A 19 2.53 2.42 -6.59
N LEU A 20 2.61 1.56 -7.61
CA LEU A 20 1.45 0.91 -8.22
C LEU A 20 0.71 0.04 -7.22
N ALA A 21 1.43 -0.78 -6.45
CA ALA A 21 0.84 -1.62 -5.43
C ALA A 21 0.11 -0.80 -4.36
N THR A 22 0.69 0.34 -3.95
CA THR A 22 0.07 1.23 -2.98
C THR A 22 -1.16 1.91 -3.54
N LEU A 23 -1.14 2.39 -4.79
CA LEU A 23 -2.29 3.01 -5.42
C LEU A 23 -3.45 2.01 -5.57
N MET A 24 -3.17 0.80 -6.06
CA MET A 24 -4.17 -0.25 -6.22
C MET A 24 -4.72 -0.72 -4.86
N GLY A 25 -3.82 -0.99 -3.92
CA GLY A 25 -4.17 -1.46 -2.58
C GLY A 25 -4.93 -0.41 -1.78
N ALA A 26 -4.47 0.84 -1.77
CA ALA A 26 -5.16 1.95 -1.10
C ALA A 26 -6.51 2.24 -1.77
N GLY A 27 -6.60 2.20 -3.10
CA GLY A 27 -7.87 2.35 -3.81
C GLY A 27 -8.89 1.28 -3.41
N ALA A 28 -8.47 0.01 -3.40
CA ALA A 28 -9.32 -1.09 -2.92
C ALA A 28 -9.66 -0.95 -1.43
N ALA A 29 -8.71 -0.51 -0.60
CA ALA A 29 -8.93 -0.22 0.81
C ALA A 29 -10.00 0.85 1.02
N VAL A 30 -9.99 1.95 0.25
CA VAL A 30 -11.03 2.99 0.33
C VAL A 30 -12.40 2.38 0.04
N LEU A 31 -12.53 1.61 -1.05
CA LEU A 31 -13.80 0.99 -1.43
C LEU A 31 -14.33 0.02 -0.36
N LEU A 32 -13.45 -0.74 0.29
CA LEU A 32 -13.81 -1.72 1.33
C LEU A 32 -13.98 -1.09 2.72
N ALA A 33 -13.35 0.04 3.00
CA ALA A 33 -13.38 0.68 4.30
C ALA A 33 -14.74 1.28 4.65
N PHE A 34 -15.41 1.93 3.69
CA PHE A 34 -16.76 2.50 3.90
C PHE A 34 -17.80 1.45 4.32
N PRO A 35 -17.95 0.30 3.63
CA PRO A 35 -18.86 -0.74 4.09
C PRO A 35 -18.38 -1.44 5.36
N ALA A 36 -17.07 -1.45 5.67
CA ALA A 36 -16.52 -2.05 6.89
C ALA A 36 -16.70 -1.19 8.15
N ALA A 37 -17.02 0.09 8.01
CA ALA A 37 -17.22 1.04 9.11
C ALA A 37 -18.57 0.83 9.80
N ARG A 38 -18.53 0.58 11.11
CA ARG A 38 -19.71 0.23 11.93
C ARG A 38 -20.70 1.38 12.10
N ASN A 39 -20.20 2.61 12.13
CA ASN A 39 -21.01 3.81 12.34
C ASN A 39 -21.84 4.21 11.10
N LEU A 40 -21.45 3.78 9.90
CA LEU A 40 -22.16 4.12 8.65
C LEU A 40 -23.33 3.17 8.32
N GLY A 41 -23.49 2.07 9.06
CA GLY A 41 -24.66 1.20 8.93
C GLY A 41 -24.83 0.55 7.54
N ALA A 42 -23.74 0.11 6.90
CA ALA A 42 -23.76 -0.50 5.56
C ALA A 42 -24.56 -1.81 5.44
N GLY A 43 -25.01 -2.37 6.56
CA GLY A 43 -25.87 -3.55 6.62
C GLY A 43 -25.31 -4.65 7.55
N ARG A 44 -26.22 -5.48 8.09
CA ARG A 44 -25.89 -6.51 9.09
C ARG A 44 -24.96 -7.62 8.57
N ILE A 45 -24.90 -7.82 7.24
CA ILE A 45 -24.05 -8.81 6.58
C ILE A 45 -22.83 -8.15 5.92
N LEU A 46 -23.03 -7.04 5.21
CA LEU A 46 -21.97 -6.37 4.46
C LEU A 46 -20.83 -5.87 5.35
N CYS A 47 -21.15 -5.26 6.50
CA CYS A 47 -20.15 -4.77 7.44
C CYS A 47 -19.23 -5.88 7.98
N PRO A 48 -19.74 -6.97 8.60
CA PRO A 48 -18.87 -8.04 9.06
C PRO A 48 -18.14 -8.76 7.91
N ALA A 49 -18.78 -8.93 6.74
CA ALA A 49 -18.12 -9.54 5.58
C ALA A 49 -16.92 -8.72 5.09
N ALA A 50 -17.09 -7.39 4.92
CA ALA A 50 -16.00 -6.50 4.51
C ALA A 50 -14.85 -6.50 5.54
N ARG A 51 -15.15 -6.47 6.84
CA ARG A 51 -14.13 -6.56 7.89
C ARG A 51 -13.37 -7.89 7.86
N ARG A 52 -14.06 -9.01 7.65
CA ARG A 52 -13.45 -10.34 7.56
C ARG A 52 -12.58 -10.48 6.31
N LEU A 53 -13.01 -9.93 5.19
CA LEU A 53 -12.20 -9.88 3.97
C LEU A 53 -10.90 -9.09 4.21
N LEU A 54 -11.00 -7.89 4.79
CA LEU A 54 -9.83 -7.08 5.13
C LEU A 54 -8.88 -7.78 6.12
N GLU A 55 -9.44 -8.50 7.10
CA GLU A 55 -8.66 -9.34 8.02
C GLU A 55 -7.94 -10.48 7.29
N ALA A 56 -8.63 -11.18 6.39
CA ALA A 56 -8.03 -12.26 5.61
C ALA A 56 -6.87 -11.75 4.74
N MET A 57 -7.08 -10.64 4.03
CA MET A 57 -6.07 -10.03 3.15
C MET A 57 -4.81 -9.60 3.92
N ARG A 58 -4.95 -9.03 5.12
CA ARG A 58 -3.79 -8.55 5.90
C ARG A 58 -3.08 -9.64 6.71
N THR A 59 -3.72 -10.78 6.95
CA THR A 59 -3.15 -11.84 7.81
C THR A 59 -2.07 -12.62 7.08
N VAL A 60 -2.21 -12.77 5.77
CA VAL A 60 -1.23 -13.49 4.95
C VAL A 60 -0.04 -12.58 4.65
N PRO A 61 1.21 -13.01 4.91
CA PRO A 61 2.41 -12.25 4.56
C PRO A 61 2.53 -12.01 3.05
N GLU A 62 3.08 -10.87 2.67
CA GLU A 62 3.24 -10.45 1.27
C GLU A 62 4.05 -11.45 0.45
N ILE A 63 5.09 -12.06 1.05
CA ILE A 63 5.92 -13.07 0.37
C ILE A 63 5.13 -14.33 0.00
N VAL A 64 4.14 -14.71 0.82
CA VAL A 64 3.30 -15.88 0.55
C VAL A 64 2.39 -15.59 -0.64
N PHE A 65 1.79 -14.40 -0.69
CA PHE A 65 1.03 -13.98 -1.87
C PHE A 65 1.90 -13.91 -3.12
N ALA A 66 3.12 -13.39 -3.00
CA ALA A 66 4.04 -13.31 -4.11
C ALA A 66 4.37 -14.70 -4.68
N LEU A 67 4.65 -15.69 -3.82
CA LEU A 67 4.89 -17.06 -4.27
C LEU A 67 3.69 -17.65 -5.03
N ILE A 68 2.47 -17.45 -4.53
CA ILE A 68 1.24 -17.92 -5.19
C ILE A 68 1.05 -17.21 -6.54
N LEU A 69 1.27 -15.90 -6.58
CA LEU A 69 1.06 -15.08 -7.78
C LEU A 69 2.15 -15.26 -8.83
N VAL A 70 3.39 -15.53 -8.42
CA VAL A 70 4.47 -15.93 -9.33
C VAL A 70 4.14 -17.28 -9.97
N TRP A 71 3.57 -18.21 -9.20
CA TRP A 71 3.10 -19.47 -9.77
C TRP A 71 1.94 -19.28 -10.77
N ALA A 72 1.02 -18.34 -10.49
CA ALA A 72 -0.15 -18.09 -11.33
C ALA A 72 0.14 -17.26 -12.60
N PHE A 73 0.99 -16.23 -12.50
CA PHE A 73 1.27 -15.25 -13.57
C PHE A 73 2.68 -15.35 -14.16
N GLY A 74 3.55 -16.16 -13.56
CA GLY A 74 4.96 -16.24 -13.90
C GLY A 74 5.85 -15.29 -13.10
N VAL A 75 7.16 -15.46 -13.27
CA VAL A 75 8.21 -14.60 -12.70
C VAL A 75 8.09 -13.20 -13.29
N GLY A 76 8.10 -12.19 -12.42
CA GLY A 76 8.17 -10.78 -12.83
C GLY A 76 7.45 -9.79 -11.90
N PRO A 77 7.54 -8.48 -12.24
CA PRO A 77 7.03 -7.37 -11.42
C PRO A 77 5.55 -7.46 -11.08
N LEU A 78 4.73 -7.95 -12.00
CA LEU A 78 3.28 -8.02 -11.84
C LEU A 78 2.87 -8.84 -10.60
N ALA A 79 3.52 -9.98 -10.36
CA ALA A 79 3.23 -10.82 -9.22
C ALA A 79 3.54 -10.11 -7.89
N GLY A 80 4.67 -9.40 -7.82
CA GLY A 80 5.04 -8.59 -6.66
C GLY A 80 4.06 -7.44 -6.41
N ILE A 81 3.68 -6.71 -7.47
CA ILE A 81 2.73 -5.59 -7.37
C ILE A 81 1.40 -6.07 -6.80
N LEU A 82 0.85 -7.16 -7.34
CA LEU A 82 -0.43 -7.72 -6.89
C LEU A 82 -0.36 -8.27 -5.46
N ALA A 83 0.75 -8.92 -5.09
CA ALA A 83 0.97 -9.43 -3.75
C ALA A 83 0.96 -8.32 -2.69
N ILE A 84 1.75 -7.27 -2.94
CA ILE A 84 1.84 -6.10 -2.07
C ILE A 84 0.51 -5.35 -2.05
N ALA A 85 -0.17 -5.20 -3.20
CA ALA A 85 -1.46 -4.52 -3.29
C ALA A 85 -2.54 -5.24 -2.47
N LEU A 86 -2.59 -6.57 -2.52
CA LEU A 86 -3.58 -7.37 -1.81
C LEU A 86 -3.43 -7.23 -0.30
N HIS A 87 -2.20 -7.39 0.20
CA HIS A 87 -1.91 -7.23 1.62
C HIS A 87 -2.12 -5.77 2.07
N THR A 88 -1.73 -4.79 1.23
CA THR A 88 -1.98 -3.36 1.45
C THR A 88 -3.46 -3.02 1.55
N ALA A 89 -4.31 -3.59 0.68
CA ALA A 89 -5.74 -3.37 0.73
C ALA A 89 -6.34 -3.81 2.07
N GLY A 90 -5.91 -4.96 2.60
CA GLY A 90 -6.31 -5.44 3.92
C GLY A 90 -5.83 -4.54 5.06
N ALA A 91 -4.54 -4.18 5.04
CA ALA A 91 -3.92 -3.37 6.09
C ALA A 91 -4.49 -1.94 6.13
N CYS A 92 -4.48 -1.23 5.00
CA CYS A 92 -5.04 0.12 4.90
C CYS A 92 -6.55 0.11 5.09
N GLY A 93 -7.28 -0.88 4.56
CA GLY A 93 -8.75 -0.89 4.66
C GLY A 93 -9.24 -0.93 6.10
N LYS A 94 -8.51 -1.61 6.99
CA LYS A 94 -8.79 -1.60 8.44
C LYS A 94 -8.55 -0.23 9.06
N LEU A 95 -7.38 0.36 8.82
CA LEU A 95 -7.02 1.68 9.33
C LEU A 95 -7.98 2.76 8.81
N PHE A 96 -8.38 2.67 7.55
CA PHE A 96 -9.34 3.58 6.93
C PHE A 96 -10.73 3.41 7.54
N ALA A 97 -11.18 2.18 7.79
CA ALA A 97 -12.46 1.93 8.45
C ALA A 97 -12.48 2.49 9.89
N GLU A 98 -11.38 2.34 10.63
CA GLU A 98 -11.23 2.93 11.97
C GLU A 98 -11.21 4.47 11.92
N ALA A 99 -10.52 5.06 10.94
CA ALA A 99 -10.53 6.51 10.73
C ALA A 99 -11.95 7.03 10.41
N ILE A 100 -12.71 6.29 9.60
CA ILE A 100 -14.12 6.58 9.31
C ILE A 100 -14.99 6.45 10.56
N GLU A 101 -14.77 5.43 11.39
CA GLU A 101 -15.50 5.21 12.65
C GLU A 101 -15.33 6.37 13.64
N ASN A 102 -14.18 7.04 13.61
CA ASN A 102 -13.86 8.18 14.48
C ASN A 102 -14.42 9.54 14.01
N THR A 103 -15.15 9.59 12.89
CA THR A 103 -15.71 10.85 12.36
C THR A 103 -17.03 11.26 13.03
N GLY A 104 -17.29 12.57 13.06
CA GLY A 104 -18.57 13.12 13.49
C GLY A 104 -19.67 12.89 12.46
N LEU A 105 -20.80 12.33 12.89
CA LEU A 105 -21.94 12.02 12.02
C LEU A 105 -22.89 13.20 11.74
N GLY A 106 -22.51 14.44 12.10
CA GLY A 106 -23.35 15.63 11.89
C GLY A 106 -23.64 15.88 10.41
N ALA A 107 -22.59 16.01 9.58
CA ALA A 107 -22.74 16.16 8.14
C ALA A 107 -23.43 14.94 7.49
N TRP A 108 -23.18 13.74 8.02
CA TRP A 108 -23.82 12.50 7.57
C TRP A 108 -25.33 12.55 7.77
N ALA A 109 -25.77 12.90 8.98
CA ALA A 109 -27.19 13.04 9.31
C ALA A 109 -27.85 14.11 8.44
N GLY A 110 -27.18 15.23 8.15
CA GLY A 110 -27.68 16.29 7.27
C GLY A 110 -27.95 15.82 5.84
N VAL A 111 -27.01 15.07 5.24
CA VAL A 111 -27.22 14.50 3.88
C VAL A 111 -28.36 13.48 3.90
N ARG A 112 -28.45 12.66 4.94
CA ARG A 112 -29.51 11.65 5.08
C ARG A 112 -30.89 12.28 5.29
N SER A 113 -31.00 13.35 6.08
CA SER A 113 -32.26 14.07 6.30
C SER A 113 -32.74 14.80 5.05
N ALA A 114 -31.83 15.22 4.17
CA ALA A 114 -32.16 15.79 2.86
C ALA A 114 -32.59 14.73 1.82
N GLY A 115 -32.75 13.46 2.21
CA GLY A 115 -33.13 12.35 1.32
C GLY A 115 -31.97 11.71 0.56
N GLY A 116 -30.71 12.07 0.89
CA GLY A 116 -29.53 11.55 0.21
C GLY A 116 -29.31 10.05 0.46
N THR A 117 -28.81 9.34 -0.56
CA THR A 117 -28.48 7.91 -0.47
C THR A 117 -27.27 7.66 0.42
N TRP A 118 -27.05 6.40 0.83
CA TRP A 118 -25.89 6.02 1.63
C TRP A 118 -24.57 6.39 0.91
N MET A 119 -24.50 6.15 -0.40
CA MET A 119 -23.32 6.46 -1.21
C MET A 119 -23.08 7.97 -1.30
N GLN A 120 -24.14 8.77 -1.42
CA GLN A 120 -24.03 10.24 -1.41
C GLN A 120 -23.54 10.74 -0.04
N ALA A 121 -24.06 10.19 1.05
CA ALA A 121 -23.60 10.54 2.39
C ALA A 121 -22.13 10.12 2.61
N CYS A 122 -21.68 8.96 2.10
CA CYS A 122 -20.28 8.55 2.18
C CYS A 122 -19.38 9.51 1.42
N ARG A 123 -19.77 9.85 0.19
CA ARG A 123 -18.97 10.69 -0.71
C ARG A 123 -18.90 12.15 -0.27
N PHE A 124 -20.01 12.73 0.19
CA PHE A 124 -20.10 14.18 0.44
C PHE A 124 -20.00 14.55 1.91
N ALA A 125 -20.35 13.67 2.85
CA ALA A 125 -20.20 13.96 4.27
C ALA A 125 -18.91 13.38 4.85
N ILE A 126 -18.60 12.11 4.59
CA ILE A 126 -17.53 11.39 5.30
C ILE A 126 -16.19 11.50 4.58
N LEU A 127 -16.14 11.19 3.28
CA LEU A 127 -14.90 11.17 2.50
C LEU A 127 -14.07 12.46 2.64
N PRO A 128 -14.65 13.68 2.58
CA PRO A 128 -13.87 14.91 2.73
C PRO A 128 -13.25 15.05 4.13
N GLN A 129 -13.94 14.58 5.18
CA GLN A 129 -13.45 14.64 6.56
C GLN A 129 -12.27 13.69 6.80
N VAL A 130 -12.30 12.50 6.17
CA VAL A 130 -11.26 11.48 6.38
C VAL A 130 -10.14 11.54 5.35
N ALA A 131 -10.33 12.23 4.22
CA ALA A 131 -9.36 12.27 3.12
C ALA A 131 -7.92 12.59 3.56
N PRO A 132 -7.66 13.56 4.47
CA PRO A 132 -6.30 13.82 4.96
C PRO A 132 -5.69 12.61 5.68
N ASN A 133 -6.49 11.92 6.50
CA ASN A 133 -6.05 10.71 7.22
C ASN A 133 -5.79 9.55 6.27
N LEU A 134 -6.69 9.31 5.31
CA LEU A 134 -6.53 8.27 4.28
C LEU A 134 -5.24 8.48 3.50
N LEU A 135 -4.97 9.73 3.10
CA LEU A 135 -3.76 10.08 2.36
C LEU A 135 -2.50 9.90 3.21
N SER A 136 -2.52 10.32 4.48
CA SER A 136 -1.40 10.12 5.40
C SER A 136 -1.05 8.63 5.54
N TYR A 137 -2.06 7.78 5.75
CA TYR A 137 -1.86 6.34 5.84
C TYR A 137 -1.42 5.71 4.51
N ALA A 138 -1.92 6.17 3.37
CA ALA A 138 -1.47 5.70 2.06
C ALA A 138 0.00 6.06 1.79
N LEU A 139 0.44 7.26 2.16
CA LEU A 139 1.84 7.69 2.06
C LEU A 139 2.75 6.88 2.97
N LEU A 140 2.35 6.67 4.23
CA LEU A 140 3.08 5.77 5.14
C LEU A 140 3.17 4.36 4.56
N ARG A 141 2.09 3.88 3.93
CA ARG A 141 2.06 2.56 3.35
C ARG A 141 2.95 2.43 2.11
N PHE A 142 3.10 3.50 1.34
CA PHE A 142 4.03 3.55 0.22
C PHE A 142 5.48 3.34 0.69
N GLU A 143 5.91 4.01 1.76
CA GLU A 143 7.24 3.82 2.37
C GLU A 143 7.47 2.35 2.79
N ILE A 144 6.48 1.74 3.43
CA ILE A 144 6.52 0.32 3.83
C ILE A 144 6.61 -0.59 2.59
N ASN A 145 5.78 -0.33 1.59
CA ASN A 145 5.70 -1.14 0.37
C ASN A 145 6.97 -1.07 -0.46
N LEU A 146 7.71 0.04 -0.42
CA LEU A 146 9.03 0.16 -1.05
C LEU A 146 10.03 -0.82 -0.45
N ARG A 147 10.03 -0.93 0.89
CA ARG A 147 10.87 -1.89 1.60
C ARG A 147 10.44 -3.33 1.28
N SER A 148 9.14 -3.61 1.30
CA SER A 148 8.62 -4.93 0.94
C SER A 148 8.96 -5.34 -0.49
N ALA A 149 8.86 -4.42 -1.46
CA ALA A 149 9.17 -4.70 -2.86
C ALA A 149 10.62 -5.17 -3.05
N SER A 150 11.56 -4.59 -2.29
CA SER A 150 12.97 -5.03 -2.31
C SER A 150 13.17 -6.45 -1.77
N VAL A 151 12.36 -6.88 -0.80
CA VAL A 151 12.43 -8.23 -0.20
C VAL A 151 11.79 -9.26 -1.13
N ILE A 152 10.63 -8.93 -1.71
CA ILE A 152 9.86 -9.87 -2.54
C ILE A 152 10.55 -10.13 -3.89
N GLY A 153 11.47 -9.26 -4.34
CA GLY A 153 12.33 -9.54 -5.50
C GLY A 153 13.09 -10.88 -5.39
N PHE A 154 13.37 -11.37 -4.18
CA PHE A 154 14.02 -12.67 -3.94
C PHE A 154 13.20 -13.86 -4.45
N VAL A 155 11.88 -13.75 -4.49
CA VAL A 155 10.99 -14.83 -4.95
C VAL A 155 10.66 -14.73 -6.44
N GLY A 156 11.42 -13.92 -7.19
CA GLY A 156 11.23 -13.73 -8.63
C GLY A 156 10.18 -12.69 -8.97
N ALA A 157 9.98 -11.69 -8.10
CA ALA A 157 9.10 -10.57 -8.39
C ALA A 157 9.80 -9.40 -9.11
N GLY A 158 11.06 -9.53 -9.54
CA GLY A 158 11.77 -8.46 -10.24
C GLY A 158 12.40 -7.39 -9.34
N GLY A 159 12.88 -6.33 -9.99
CA GLY A 159 13.51 -5.18 -9.34
C GLY A 159 14.86 -5.48 -8.69
N ILE A 160 15.31 -4.58 -7.81
CA ILE A 160 16.64 -4.66 -7.18
C ILE A 160 16.81 -5.90 -6.29
N GLY A 161 15.71 -6.41 -5.72
CA GLY A 161 15.71 -7.59 -4.87
C GLY A 161 16.10 -8.86 -5.62
N GLU A 162 15.70 -8.99 -6.88
CA GLU A 162 16.08 -10.13 -7.72
C GLU A 162 17.57 -10.10 -8.07
N GLU A 163 18.11 -8.92 -8.37
CA GLU A 163 19.55 -8.75 -8.64
C GLU A 163 20.38 -9.04 -7.38
N LEU A 164 19.91 -8.57 -6.22
CA LEU A 164 20.53 -8.89 -4.93
C LEU A 164 20.55 -10.41 -4.68
N TYR A 165 19.45 -11.12 -4.97
CA TYR A 165 19.42 -12.58 -4.86
C TYR A 165 20.43 -13.26 -5.79
N LYS A 166 20.57 -12.79 -7.04
CA LYS A 166 21.55 -13.34 -8.00
C LYS A 166 22.98 -13.19 -7.50
N VAL A 167 23.39 -12.00 -7.08
CA VAL A 167 24.77 -11.77 -6.61
C VAL A 167 25.09 -12.54 -5.32
N ILE A 168 24.09 -12.75 -4.46
CA ILE A 168 24.20 -13.61 -3.28
C ILE A 168 24.40 -15.07 -3.71
N ALA A 169 23.58 -15.57 -4.65
CA ALA A 169 23.68 -16.94 -5.14
C ALA A 169 25.04 -17.24 -5.81
N PHE A 170 25.63 -16.27 -6.51
CA PHE A 170 26.96 -16.37 -7.12
C PHE A 170 28.12 -16.03 -6.16
N ASN A 171 27.85 -15.67 -4.91
CA ASN A 171 28.85 -15.28 -3.90
C ASN A 171 29.74 -14.09 -4.34
N TYR A 172 29.19 -13.12 -5.06
CA TYR A 172 29.91 -11.90 -5.44
C TYR A 172 29.88 -10.86 -4.32
N TYR A 173 30.70 -11.07 -3.28
CA TYR A 173 30.71 -10.27 -2.05
C TYR A 173 30.87 -8.76 -2.25
N GLU A 174 31.70 -8.34 -3.22
CA GLU A 174 31.84 -6.92 -3.56
C GLU A 174 30.53 -6.32 -4.07
N GLU A 175 29.83 -7.02 -4.96
CA GLU A 175 28.53 -6.58 -5.51
C GLU A 175 27.43 -6.65 -4.46
N ILE A 176 27.43 -7.68 -3.59
CA ILE A 176 26.47 -7.79 -2.47
C ILE A 176 26.56 -6.54 -1.59
N SER A 177 27.77 -6.18 -1.14
CA SER A 177 27.98 -5.02 -0.26
C SER A 177 27.60 -3.71 -0.94
N ALA A 178 27.91 -3.55 -2.23
CA ALA A 178 27.56 -2.37 -3.02
C ALA A 178 26.04 -2.22 -3.21
N ILE A 179 25.34 -3.29 -3.61
CA ILE A 179 23.88 -3.27 -3.81
C ILE A 179 23.18 -3.04 -2.48
N LEU A 180 23.62 -3.68 -1.39
CA LEU A 180 23.02 -3.49 -0.07
C LEU A 180 23.11 -2.03 0.39
N LEU A 181 24.29 -1.42 0.26
CA LEU A 181 24.50 -0.01 0.60
C LEU A 181 23.64 0.91 -0.27
N LEU A 182 23.55 0.62 -1.57
CA LEU A 182 22.73 1.36 -2.53
C LEU A 182 21.22 1.27 -2.19
N VAL A 183 20.71 0.10 -1.83
CA VAL A 183 19.32 -0.09 -1.39
C VAL A 183 19.04 0.69 -0.11
N ILE A 184 19.94 0.63 0.88
CA ILE A 184 19.80 1.39 2.14
C ILE A 184 19.72 2.89 1.86
N LEU A 185 20.66 3.42 1.07
CA LEU A 185 20.67 4.84 0.69
C LEU A 185 19.41 5.24 -0.07
N ALA A 186 18.96 4.42 -1.02
CA ALA A 186 17.76 4.70 -1.80
C ALA A 186 16.49 4.71 -0.94
N VAL A 187 16.33 3.73 -0.04
CA VAL A 187 15.19 3.68 0.89
C VAL A 187 15.23 4.87 1.84
N CYS A 188 16.38 5.20 2.43
CA CYS A 188 16.51 6.38 3.29
C CYS A 188 16.19 7.69 2.53
N ALA A 189 16.64 7.83 1.29
CA ALA A 189 16.33 9.00 0.48
C ALA A 189 14.83 9.13 0.19
N ILE A 190 14.17 8.02 -0.15
CA ILE A 190 12.73 8.00 -0.42
C ILE A 190 11.92 8.25 0.86
N ASP A 191 12.33 7.69 2.00
CA ASP A 191 11.68 7.95 3.30
C ASP A 191 11.75 9.44 3.64
N LEU A 192 12.91 10.09 3.48
CA LEU A 192 13.07 11.53 3.72
C LEU A 192 12.25 12.41 2.76
N LEU A 193 12.14 12.01 1.49
CA LEU A 193 11.30 12.70 0.51
C LEU A 193 9.82 12.55 0.84
N SER A 194 9.40 11.34 1.24
CA SER A 194 8.01 11.02 1.57
C SER A 194 7.56 11.74 2.84
N GLU A 195 8.43 11.86 3.84
CA GLU A 195 8.19 12.65 5.04
C GLU A 195 7.96 14.14 4.73
N ARG A 196 8.80 14.73 3.86
CA ARG A 196 8.63 16.13 3.44
C ARG A 196 7.31 16.34 2.69
N LEU A 197 6.93 15.41 1.81
CA LEU A 197 5.66 15.46 1.10
C LEU A 197 4.48 15.36 2.06
N ARG A 198 4.54 14.42 3.01
CA ARG A 198 3.52 14.25 4.06
C ARG A 198 3.32 15.53 4.87
N HIS A 199 4.40 16.19 5.31
CA HIS A 199 4.30 17.45 6.05
C HIS A 199 3.69 18.59 5.22
N ARG A 200 4.02 18.71 3.93
CA ARG A 200 3.44 19.75 3.08
C ARG A 200 1.97 19.50 2.77
N VAL A 201 1.59 18.26 2.48
CA VAL A 201 0.23 17.91 2.10
C VAL A 201 -0.70 17.95 3.32
N ILE A 202 -0.26 17.42 4.46
CA ILE A 202 -1.06 17.47 5.70
C ILE A 202 -1.10 18.90 6.25
N GLY A 203 0.02 19.63 6.24
CA GLY A 203 0.06 21.02 6.68
C GLY A 203 -0.76 21.98 5.81
N ALA A 204 -1.10 21.62 4.58
CA ALA A 204 -2.00 22.38 3.70
C ALA A 204 -3.47 21.96 3.82
N MET A 205 -3.76 20.81 4.45
CA MET A 205 -5.12 20.28 4.65
C MET A 205 -5.64 20.45 6.10
N ALA A 206 -4.78 20.87 7.03
CA ALA A 206 -5.10 21.24 8.42
C ALA A 206 -5.44 22.73 8.52
#